data_AF-A0A348UJF6-F1
#
_entry.id   AF-A0A348UJF6-F1
#
_cell.length_a   1.000
_cell.length_b   1.000
_cell.length_c   1.000
_cell.angle_alpha   90.00
_cell.angle_beta   90.00
_cell.angle_gamma   90.00
#
_symmetry.space_group_name_H-M   'P 1'
#
loop_
_entity.id
_entity.type
_entity.pdbx_description
1 polymer ?
#
loop_
_entity_poly.entity_id
_entity_poly.type
_entity_poly.pdbx_seq_one_letter_code
_entity_poly.pdbx_strand_id
1 'polypeptide(L)'
;ATTIDQVQIGNAGQVFRNAPFALLQTVGIMNLFGLFVVTAFVANAVVRDDETGFAPILRATRLRKPDYVLGRFVGSTTVACLVMAAVPIGVLVGSLMPWQDPEKIGPFILGHYAYALFVYSVPTVLVMAAGFFALATATRSMMWCYVGVIAFLVLYTASQMMLSEPELEELGSLLDPFALGALFDAT
;
A
#
# COMPACT_ATOMS: atom_id res chain seq x y z
N ALA A 1 -3.42 -1.93 30.15
CA ALA A 1 -4.23 -2.61 29.12
C ALA A 1 -3.28 -3.50 28.33
N THR A 2 -3.59 -4.79 28.20
CA THR A 2 -2.73 -5.86 27.66
C THR A 2 -2.08 -5.47 26.33
N THR A 3 -0.81 -5.07 26.39
CA THR A 3 0.10 -5.02 25.26
C THR A 3 0.73 -6.40 25.17
N ILE A 4 0.34 -7.19 24.17
CA ILE A 4 1.04 -8.44 23.89
C ILE A 4 2.38 -8.01 23.29
N ASP A 5 3.48 -8.08 24.05
CA ASP A 5 4.84 -7.69 23.60
C ASP A 5 5.31 -8.48 22.36
N GLN A 6 4.64 -9.59 22.03
CA GLN A 6 4.95 -10.41 20.85
C GLN A 6 4.39 -9.85 19.53
N VAL A 7 3.44 -8.90 19.56
CA VAL A 7 2.89 -8.29 18.33
C VAL A 7 3.13 -6.79 18.38
N GLN A 8 4.31 -6.40 17.93
CA GLN A 8 4.71 -5.01 17.81
C GLN A 8 4.83 -4.62 16.33
N ILE A 9 4.01 -3.65 15.90
CA ILE A 9 4.08 -3.08 14.55
C ILE A 9 4.75 -1.71 14.67
N GLY A 10 6.03 -1.62 14.32
CA GLY A 10 6.81 -0.39 14.35
C GLY A 10 7.75 -0.24 15.56
N ASN A 11 8.22 1.00 15.80
CA ASN A 11 9.34 1.35 16.68
C ASN A 11 9.24 0.84 18.15
N ALA A 12 10.35 0.32 18.68
CA ALA A 12 10.57 -0.14 20.07
C ALA A 12 11.44 0.81 20.92
N GLY A 13 11.95 1.89 20.34
CA GLY A 13 12.82 2.87 21.00
C GLY A 13 12.07 3.97 21.76
N GLN A 14 12.83 4.88 22.37
CA GLN A 14 12.33 6.03 23.15
C GLN A 14 11.73 7.17 22.31
N VAL A 15 11.23 6.88 21.11
CA VAL A 15 10.64 7.89 20.22
C VAL A 15 9.13 7.89 20.39
N PHE A 16 8.51 9.08 20.43
CA PHE A 16 7.06 9.21 20.54
C PHE A 16 6.33 8.40 19.46
N ARG A 17 5.25 7.70 19.84
CA ARG A 17 4.45 6.87 18.90
C ARG A 17 3.80 7.67 17.77
N ASN A 18 3.62 8.98 17.99
CA ASN A 18 3.08 9.92 17.00
C ASN A 18 4.17 10.65 16.19
N ALA A 19 5.43 10.21 16.30
CA ALA A 19 6.51 10.76 15.49
C ALA A 19 6.28 10.42 14.00
N PRO A 20 6.68 11.31 13.07
CA PRO A 20 6.49 11.09 11.64
C PRO A 20 7.15 9.80 11.16
N PHE A 21 8.30 9.44 11.72
CA PHE A 21 8.99 8.18 11.43
C PHE A 21 8.18 6.94 11.86
N ALA A 22 7.64 6.93 13.08
CA ALA A 22 6.83 5.81 13.57
C ALA A 22 5.55 5.65 12.73
N LEU A 23 4.92 6.77 12.34
CA LEU A 23 3.77 6.77 11.44
C LEU A 23 4.10 6.17 10.07
N LEU A 24 5.19 6.61 9.45
CA LEU A 24 5.62 6.11 8.13
C LEU A 24 5.96 4.62 8.18
N GLN A 25 6.62 4.17 9.25
CA GLN A 25 6.92 2.75 9.45
C GLN A 25 5.63 1.91 9.57
N THR A 26 4.66 2.33 10.39
CA THR A 26 3.39 1.63 10.52
C THR A 26 2.61 1.61 9.21
N VAL A 27 2.54 2.76 8.50
CA VAL A 27 1.87 2.84 7.19
C VAL A 27 2.58 1.98 6.15
N GLY A 28 3.91 1.92 6.15
CA GLY A 28 4.70 1.09 5.23
C GLY A 28 4.47 -0.40 5.43
N ILE A 29 4.51 -0.87 6.68
CA ILE A 29 4.16 -2.26 7.01
C ILE A 29 2.73 -2.55 6.57
N MET A 30 1.80 -1.62 6.82
CA MET A 30 0.41 -1.81 6.42
C MET A 30 0.19 -1.79 4.91
N ASN A 31 0.99 -1.02 4.15
CA ASN A 31 0.98 -1.04 2.68
C ASN A 31 1.39 -2.41 2.13
N LEU A 32 2.30 -3.12 2.80
CA LEU A 32 2.69 -4.49 2.41
C LEU A 32 1.51 -5.45 2.49
N PHE A 33 0.71 -5.41 3.56
CA PHE A 33 -0.56 -6.14 3.64
C PHE A 33 -1.62 -5.57 2.71
N GLY A 34 -1.61 -4.26 2.53
CA GLY A 34 -2.47 -3.51 1.62
C GLY A 34 -2.33 -3.94 0.16
N LEU A 35 -1.22 -4.58 -0.21
CA LEU A 35 -1.02 -5.12 -1.56
C LEU A 35 -2.12 -6.13 -1.97
N PHE A 36 -2.61 -6.94 -1.04
CA PHE A 36 -3.75 -7.84 -1.29
C PHE A 36 -5.04 -7.05 -1.54
N VAL A 37 -5.24 -5.97 -0.79
CA VAL A 37 -6.41 -5.10 -0.89
C VAL A 37 -6.40 -4.35 -2.22
N VAL A 38 -5.28 -3.72 -2.57
CA VAL A 38 -5.08 -3.02 -3.85
C VAL A 38 -5.36 -3.98 -5.00
N THR A 39 -4.76 -5.18 -4.98
CA THR A 39 -4.97 -6.17 -6.04
C THR A 39 -6.42 -6.61 -6.12
N ALA A 40 -7.10 -6.83 -5.00
CA ALA A 40 -8.50 -7.23 -5.00
C ALA A 40 -9.39 -6.20 -5.74
N PHE A 41 -9.20 -4.91 -5.47
CA PHE A 41 -9.98 -3.85 -6.15
C PHE A 41 -9.58 -3.70 -7.61
N VAL A 42 -8.29 -3.67 -7.90
CA VAL A 42 -7.74 -3.44 -9.25
C VAL A 42 -8.05 -4.62 -10.18
N ALA A 43 -7.83 -5.86 -9.74
CA ALA A 43 -8.13 -7.05 -10.52
C ALA A 43 -9.64 -7.22 -10.72
N ASN A 44 -10.45 -6.98 -9.69
CA ASN A 44 -11.91 -7.03 -9.83
C ASN A 44 -12.40 -6.01 -10.86
N ALA A 45 -11.86 -4.79 -10.85
CA ALA A 45 -12.22 -3.76 -11.82
C ALA A 45 -11.92 -4.16 -13.27
N VAL A 46 -10.97 -5.08 -13.52
CA VAL A 46 -10.68 -5.60 -14.87
C VAL A 46 -11.57 -6.79 -15.22
N VAL A 47 -11.61 -7.80 -14.35
CA VAL A 47 -12.19 -9.13 -14.66
C VAL A 47 -13.71 -9.16 -14.53
N ARG A 48 -14.30 -8.27 -13.73
CA ARG A 48 -15.74 -8.27 -13.41
C ARG A 48 -16.65 -8.23 -14.64
N ASP A 49 -16.26 -7.58 -15.72
CA ASP A 49 -17.11 -7.46 -16.91
C ASP A 49 -17.12 -8.71 -17.77
N ASP A 50 -16.01 -9.43 -17.79
CA ASP A 50 -15.92 -10.73 -18.46
C ASP A 50 -16.69 -11.78 -17.64
N GLU A 51 -16.62 -11.73 -16.30
CA GLU A 51 -17.37 -12.61 -15.40
C GLU A 51 -18.89 -12.36 -15.40
N THR A 52 -19.30 -11.09 -15.40
CA THR A 52 -20.73 -10.71 -15.40
C THR A 52 -21.36 -10.75 -16.80
N GLY A 53 -20.58 -11.02 -17.85
CA GLY A 53 -21.05 -11.01 -19.23
C GLY A 53 -21.42 -9.62 -19.76
N PHE A 54 -20.97 -8.55 -19.09
CA PHE A 54 -21.26 -7.16 -19.49
C PHE A 54 -20.34 -6.66 -20.63
N ALA A 55 -19.24 -7.36 -20.87
CA ALA A 55 -18.26 -7.02 -21.90
C ALA A 55 -18.84 -6.82 -23.32
N PRO A 56 -19.78 -7.64 -23.84
CA PRO A 56 -20.38 -7.44 -25.17
C PRO A 56 -21.21 -6.15 -25.27
N ILE A 57 -21.90 -5.75 -24.19
CA ILE A 57 -22.74 -4.53 -24.15
C ILE A 57 -21.85 -3.28 -24.28
N LEU A 58 -20.74 -3.27 -23.54
CA LEU A 58 -19.77 -2.17 -23.60
C LEU A 58 -19.10 -2.07 -24.98
N ARG A 59 -18.81 -3.22 -25.61
CA ARG A 59 -18.24 -3.26 -26.97
C ARG A 59 -19.22 -2.81 -28.06
N ALA A 60 -20.53 -2.88 -27.81
CA ALA A 60 -21.56 -2.36 -28.71
C ALA A 60 -21.77 -0.84 -28.58
N THR A 61 -21.26 -0.23 -27.50
CA THR A 61 -21.35 1.21 -27.26
C THR A 61 -20.20 1.95 -27.95
N ARG A 62 -20.35 3.25 -28.25
CA ARG A 62 -19.29 4.13 -28.81
C ARG A 62 -18.18 4.48 -27.79
N LEU A 63 -17.77 3.52 -26.97
CA LEU A 63 -16.73 3.71 -25.97
C LEU A 63 -15.35 3.49 -26.60
N ARG A 64 -14.44 4.46 -26.47
CA ARG A 64 -13.06 4.29 -26.94
C ARG A 64 -12.31 3.41 -25.96
N LYS A 65 -11.47 2.51 -26.47
CA LYS A 65 -10.61 1.62 -25.66
C LYS A 65 -9.78 2.34 -24.57
N PRO A 66 -9.08 3.47 -24.87
CA PRO A 66 -8.29 4.15 -23.83
C PRO A 66 -9.16 4.72 -22.70
N ASP A 67 -10.31 5.32 -23.04
CA ASP A 67 -11.22 5.93 -22.06
C ASP A 67 -11.77 4.87 -21.09
N TYR A 68 -12.06 3.68 -21.61
CA TYR A 68 -12.49 2.53 -20.81
C TYR A 68 -11.42 2.03 -19.84
N VAL A 69 -10.21 1.79 -20.34
CA VAL A 69 -9.11 1.22 -19.55
C VAL A 69 -8.62 2.22 -18.50
N LEU A 70 -8.44 3.49 -18.89
CA LEU A 70 -8.03 4.56 -17.97
C LEU A 70 -9.11 4.84 -16.92
N GLY A 71 -10.39 4.85 -17.30
CA GLY A 71 -11.48 5.01 -16.33
C GLY A 71 -11.47 3.92 -15.26
N ARG A 72 -11.24 2.66 -15.65
CA ARG A 72 -11.11 1.53 -14.72
C ARG A 72 -9.87 1.63 -13.85
N PHE A 73 -8.73 1.96 -14.44
CA PHE A 73 -7.48 2.13 -13.71
C PHE A 73 -7.59 3.24 -12.67
N VAL A 74 -8.02 4.45 -13.07
CA VAL A 74 -8.15 5.59 -12.16
C VAL A 74 -9.21 5.33 -11.09
N GLY A 75 -10.36 4.75 -11.47
CA GLY A 75 -11.43 4.44 -10.52
C GLY A 75 -10.98 3.41 -9.47
N SER A 76 -10.42 2.29 -9.91
CA SER A 76 -9.93 1.25 -8.97
C SER A 76 -8.77 1.73 -8.12
N THR A 77 -7.82 2.50 -8.68
CA THR A 77 -6.69 3.06 -7.95
C THR A 77 -7.16 4.09 -6.92
N THR A 78 -8.14 4.93 -7.25
CA THR A 78 -8.72 5.91 -6.31
C THR A 78 -9.42 5.20 -5.15
N VAL A 79 -10.19 4.15 -5.42
CA VAL A 79 -10.79 3.32 -4.37
C VAL A 79 -9.71 2.68 -3.50
N ALA A 80 -8.64 2.14 -4.09
CA ALA A 80 -7.53 1.58 -3.35
C ALA A 80 -6.84 2.62 -2.45
N CYS A 81 -6.61 3.85 -2.95
CA CYS A 81 -6.07 4.96 -2.17
C CYS A 81 -6.99 5.36 -1.01
N LEU A 82 -8.32 5.40 -1.22
CA LEU A 82 -9.29 5.70 -0.17
C LEU A 82 -9.29 4.64 0.93
N VAL A 83 -9.17 3.36 0.56
CA VAL A 83 -9.06 2.28 1.54
C VAL A 83 -7.73 2.39 2.30
N MET A 84 -6.64 2.72 1.62
CA MET A 84 -5.35 2.92 2.29
C MET A 84 -5.35 4.15 3.21
N ALA A 85 -6.17 5.18 2.91
CA ALA A 85 -6.38 6.32 3.79
C ALA A 85 -7.02 5.95 5.13
N ALA A 86 -7.72 4.82 5.23
CA ALA A 86 -8.24 4.33 6.50
C ALA A 86 -7.12 3.98 7.50
N VAL A 87 -5.91 3.65 7.03
CA VAL A 87 -4.77 3.31 7.89
C VAL A 87 -4.30 4.50 8.73
N PRO A 88 -3.88 5.65 8.16
CA PRO A 88 -3.46 6.81 8.96
C PRO A 88 -4.61 7.38 9.80
N ILE A 89 -5.86 7.28 9.32
CA ILE A 89 -7.05 7.65 10.12
C ILE A 89 -7.21 6.72 11.32
N GLY A 90 -7.01 5.42 11.15
CA GLY A 90 -7.05 4.45 12.25
C GLY A 90 -5.97 4.73 13.30
N VAL A 91 -4.77 5.09 12.87
CA VAL A 91 -3.69 5.50 13.79
C VAL A 91 -4.03 6.80 14.52
N LEU A 92 -4.66 7.76 13.84
CA LEU A 92 -5.15 8.98 14.47
C LEU A 92 -6.22 8.70 15.52
N VAL A 93 -7.24 7.91 15.19
CA VAL A 93 -8.27 7.54 16.16
C VAL A 93 -7.65 6.77 17.33
N GLY A 94 -6.66 5.91 17.06
CA GLY A 94 -5.91 5.19 18.08
C GLY A 94 -5.10 6.09 19.03
N SER A 95 -4.55 7.20 18.54
CA SER A 95 -3.80 8.15 19.37
C SER A 95 -4.69 9.02 20.26
N LEU A 96 -5.97 9.17 19.91
CA LEU A 96 -6.96 9.93 20.70
C LEU A 96 -7.63 9.09 21.81
N MET A 97 -7.28 7.81 21.94
CA MET A 97 -7.90 6.93 22.91
C MET A 97 -7.46 7.25 24.35
N PRO A 98 -8.41 7.38 25.31
CA PRO A 98 -8.14 7.92 26.65
C PRO A 98 -7.30 7.03 27.57
N TRP A 99 -7.01 5.80 27.16
CA TRP A 99 -6.21 4.84 27.93
C TRP A 99 -4.74 4.82 27.50
N GLN A 100 -4.31 5.72 26.61
CA GLN A 100 -2.90 5.82 26.26
C GLN A 100 -2.11 6.69 27.21
N ASP A 101 -0.86 6.28 27.40
CA ASP A 101 0.11 6.97 28.23
C ASP A 101 0.53 8.29 27.55
N PRO A 102 0.20 9.46 28.14
CA PRO A 102 0.49 10.76 27.53
C PRO A 102 1.98 11.01 27.29
N GLU A 103 2.86 10.37 28.08
CA GLU A 103 4.32 10.49 27.93
C GLU A 103 4.83 9.84 26.64
N LYS A 104 4.05 8.94 26.01
CA LYS A 104 4.43 8.26 24.76
C LYS A 104 3.81 8.93 23.51
N ILE A 105 2.98 9.95 23.68
CA ILE A 105 2.27 10.65 22.61
C ILE A 105 2.83 12.07 22.45
N GLY A 106 3.46 12.33 21.31
CA GLY A 106 3.92 13.67 20.93
C GLY A 106 2.76 14.57 20.44
N PRO A 107 3.02 15.88 20.21
CA PRO A 107 2.02 16.84 19.77
C PRO A 107 1.32 16.39 18.48
N PHE A 108 0.01 16.59 18.42
CA PHE A 108 -0.78 16.25 17.24
C PHE A 108 -0.51 17.22 16.09
N ILE A 109 0.14 16.73 15.03
CA ILE A 109 0.47 17.50 13.84
C ILE A 109 -0.19 16.83 12.64
N LEU A 110 -1.28 17.45 12.14
CA LEU A 110 -2.01 16.99 10.95
C LEU A 110 -1.12 16.79 9.72
N GLY A 111 -0.07 17.61 9.58
CA GLY A 111 0.88 17.53 8.47
C GLY A 111 1.58 16.18 8.35
N HIS A 112 1.85 15.48 9.46
CA HIS A 112 2.52 14.18 9.43
C HIS A 112 1.62 13.09 8.82
N TYR A 113 0.32 13.13 9.14
CA TYR A 113 -0.66 12.20 8.59
C TYR A 113 -0.92 12.48 7.10
N ALA A 114 -1.00 13.75 6.72
CA ALA A 114 -1.15 14.14 5.32
C ALA A 114 0.07 13.72 4.49
N TYR A 115 1.29 13.88 5.03
CA TYR A 115 2.52 13.42 4.38
C TYR A 115 2.54 11.90 4.19
N ALA A 116 2.23 11.13 5.24
CA ALA A 116 2.16 9.68 5.16
C ALA A 116 1.12 9.17 4.14
N LEU A 117 0.02 9.91 3.96
CA LEU A 117 -0.99 9.57 2.98
C LEU A 117 -0.57 9.96 1.55
N PHE A 118 -0.34 11.25 1.31
CA PHE A 118 -0.19 11.77 -0.05
C PHE A 118 1.21 11.61 -0.64
N VAL A 119 2.25 11.69 0.19
CA VAL A 119 3.64 11.63 -0.28
C VAL A 119 4.17 10.20 -0.25
N TYR A 120 3.71 9.39 0.71
CA TYR A 120 4.19 8.02 0.87
C TYR A 120 3.21 6.97 0.33
N SER A 121 1.96 6.92 0.83
CA SER A 121 1.02 5.86 0.46
C SER A 121 0.52 5.96 -0.98
N VAL A 122 0.15 7.16 -1.46
CA VAL A 122 -0.40 7.35 -2.82
C VAL A 122 0.56 6.90 -3.93
N PRO A 123 1.85 7.30 -3.94
CA PRO A 123 2.79 6.81 -4.97
C PRO A 123 2.98 5.30 -4.93
N THR A 124 3.13 4.69 -3.75
CA THR A 124 3.24 3.24 -3.59
C THR A 124 2.01 2.53 -4.14
N VAL A 125 0.80 2.97 -3.76
CA VAL A 125 -0.45 2.38 -4.27
C VAL A 125 -0.56 2.53 -5.78
N LEU A 126 -0.14 3.66 -6.34
CA LEU A 126 -0.18 3.91 -7.78
C LEU A 126 0.74 2.96 -8.56
N VAL A 127 1.98 2.75 -8.09
CA VAL A 127 2.93 1.82 -8.71
C VAL A 127 2.40 0.38 -8.63
N MET A 128 1.92 -0.03 -7.46
CA MET A 128 1.37 -1.37 -7.26
C MET A 128 0.11 -1.60 -8.10
N ALA A 129 -0.82 -0.65 -8.08
CA ALA A 129 -2.03 -0.71 -8.88
C ALA A 129 -1.68 -0.80 -10.37
N ALA A 130 -0.72 -0.03 -10.88
CA ALA A 130 -0.30 -0.11 -12.27
C ALA A 130 0.25 -1.49 -12.64
N GLY A 131 1.13 -2.06 -11.82
CA GLY A 131 1.70 -3.38 -12.04
C GLY A 131 0.64 -4.49 -12.03
N PHE A 132 -0.19 -4.54 -10.99
CA PHE A 132 -1.24 -5.56 -10.89
C PHE A 132 -2.38 -5.35 -11.88
N PHE A 133 -2.69 -4.12 -12.28
CA PHE A 133 -3.66 -3.84 -13.34
C PHE A 133 -3.17 -4.35 -14.69
N ALA A 134 -1.88 -4.15 -14.99
CA ALA A 134 -1.27 -4.71 -16.20
C ALA A 134 -1.33 -6.25 -16.19
N LEU A 135 -0.98 -6.87 -15.05
CA LEU A 135 -1.08 -8.32 -14.88
C LEU A 135 -2.52 -8.82 -15.02
N ALA A 136 -3.50 -8.15 -14.41
CA ALA A 136 -4.91 -8.49 -14.49
C ALA A 136 -5.45 -8.37 -15.93
N THR A 137 -5.01 -7.35 -16.66
CA THR A 137 -5.39 -7.16 -18.06
C THR A 137 -4.83 -8.26 -18.97
N ALA A 138 -3.60 -8.72 -18.69
CA ALA A 138 -2.96 -9.80 -19.44
C ALA A 138 -3.57 -11.17 -19.13
N THR A 139 -3.83 -11.47 -17.86
CA THR A 139 -4.29 -12.79 -17.40
C THR A 139 -5.80 -12.97 -17.47
N ARG A 140 -6.58 -11.87 -17.38
CA ARG A 140 -8.06 -11.85 -17.32
C ARG A 140 -8.64 -12.82 -16.30
N SER A 141 -7.92 -13.05 -15.20
CA SER A 141 -8.32 -14.00 -14.18
C SER A 141 -7.90 -13.49 -12.81
N MET A 142 -8.86 -13.45 -11.89
CA MET A 142 -8.61 -13.03 -10.51
C MET A 142 -7.61 -13.96 -9.80
N MET A 143 -7.66 -15.26 -10.09
CA MET A 143 -6.74 -16.25 -9.50
C MET A 143 -5.28 -15.96 -9.86
N TRP A 144 -4.99 -15.70 -11.13
CA TRP A 144 -3.63 -15.39 -11.59
C TRP A 144 -3.10 -14.06 -11.03
N CYS A 145 -3.99 -13.10 -10.74
CA CYS A 145 -3.61 -11.87 -10.06
C CYS A 145 -3.09 -12.14 -8.64
N TYR A 146 -3.76 -13.01 -7.89
CA TYR A 146 -3.30 -13.40 -6.55
C TYR A 146 -2.01 -14.22 -6.58
N VAL A 147 -1.83 -15.08 -7.58
CA VAL A 147 -0.54 -15.75 -7.79
C VAL A 147 0.57 -14.72 -8.05
N GLY A 148 0.28 -13.71 -8.87
CA GLY A 148 1.21 -12.60 -9.12
C GLY A 148 1.56 -11.81 -7.87
N VAL A 149 0.59 -11.57 -6.97
CA VAL A 149 0.82 -10.95 -5.66
C VAL A 149 1.79 -11.77 -4.82
N ILE A 150 1.56 -13.07 -4.72
CA ILE A 150 2.44 -13.97 -3.93
C ILE A 150 3.83 -14.00 -4.54
N ALA A 151 3.93 -14.13 -5.87
CA ALA A 151 5.21 -14.12 -6.58
C ALA A 151 5.96 -12.80 -6.36
N PHE A 152 5.27 -11.66 -6.44
CA PHE A 152 5.82 -10.36 -6.15
C PHE A 152 6.33 -10.26 -4.71
N LEU A 153 5.54 -10.74 -3.73
CA LEU A 153 5.94 -10.73 -2.32
C LEU A 153 7.18 -11.59 -2.06
N VAL A 154 7.24 -12.79 -2.66
CA VAL A 154 8.42 -13.66 -2.57
C VAL A 154 9.64 -12.99 -3.20
N LEU A 155 9.51 -12.44 -4.40
CA LEU A 155 10.60 -11.72 -5.08
C LEU A 155 11.05 -10.51 -4.28
N TYR A 156 10.12 -9.74 -3.72
CA TYR A 156 10.41 -8.60 -2.87
C TYR A 156 11.19 -9.03 -1.62
N THR A 157 10.75 -10.08 -0.92
CA THR A 157 11.47 -10.59 0.26
C THR A 157 12.86 -11.13 -0.08
N ALA A 158 13.00 -11.84 -1.22
CA ALA A 158 14.30 -12.33 -1.67
C ALA A 158 15.23 -11.17 -2.06
N SER A 159 14.69 -10.15 -2.73
CA SER A 159 15.41 -8.92 -3.08
C SER A 159 15.94 -8.23 -1.83
N GLN A 160 15.09 -8.05 -0.81
CA GLN A 160 15.50 -7.44 0.47
C GLN A 160 16.58 -8.24 1.19
N MET A 161 16.55 -9.58 1.11
CA MET A 161 17.63 -10.42 1.67
C MET A 161 18.95 -10.24 0.92
N MET A 162 18.93 -10.15 -0.41
CA MET A 162 20.14 -9.99 -1.23
C MET A 162 20.72 -8.57 -1.18
N LEU A 163 19.86 -7.55 -1.13
CA LEU A 163 20.23 -6.12 -1.07
C LEU A 163 20.58 -5.65 0.35
N SER A 164 20.68 -6.57 1.31
CA SER A 164 21.14 -6.28 2.67
C SER A 164 22.65 -6.06 2.78
N GLU A 165 23.39 -6.19 1.66
CA GLU A 165 24.80 -5.86 1.58
C GLU A 165 25.02 -4.33 1.56
N PRO A 166 25.95 -3.77 2.37
CA PRO A 166 26.14 -2.32 2.51
C PRO A 166 26.46 -1.57 1.20
N GLU A 167 27.02 -2.26 0.21
CA GLU A 167 27.37 -1.68 -1.09
C GLU A 167 26.16 -1.53 -2.03
N LEU A 168 25.08 -2.27 -1.77
CA LEU A 168 23.87 -2.29 -2.60
C LEU A 168 22.67 -1.62 -1.91
N GLU A 169 22.85 -1.12 -0.69
CA GLU A 169 21.81 -0.53 0.15
C GLU A 169 21.18 0.72 -0.50
N GLU A 170 21.97 1.60 -1.12
CA GLU A 170 21.47 2.76 -1.88
C GLU A 170 20.64 2.35 -3.11
N LEU A 171 21.04 1.27 -3.81
CA LEU A 171 20.28 0.76 -4.95
C LEU A 171 19.01 0.03 -4.50
N GLY A 172 19.07 -0.68 -3.38
CA GLY A 172 17.95 -1.34 -2.74
C GLY A 172 16.90 -0.36 -2.23
N SER A 173 17.33 0.78 -1.67
CA SER A 173 16.44 1.82 -1.16
C SER A 173 15.70 2.56 -2.28
N LEU A 174 16.36 2.80 -3.42
CA LEU A 174 15.75 3.41 -4.60
C LEU A 174 14.78 2.48 -5.34
N LEU A 175 15.07 1.17 -5.36
CA LEU A 175 14.24 0.18 -6.03
C LEU A 175 13.10 -0.34 -5.15
N ASP A 176 13.07 0.00 -3.87
CA ASP A 176 12.02 -0.43 -2.95
C ASP A 176 10.69 0.29 -3.27
N PRO A 177 9.69 -0.44 -3.81
CA PRO A 177 8.41 0.16 -4.19
C PRO A 177 7.55 0.53 -2.96
N PHE A 178 7.92 0.06 -1.77
CA PHE A 178 7.32 0.47 -0.50
C PHE A 178 8.14 1.54 0.23
N ALA A 179 9.32 1.94 -0.29
CA ALA A 179 10.20 2.93 0.33
C ALA A 179 10.52 2.64 1.82
N LEU A 180 10.46 1.38 2.25
CA LEU A 180 10.82 0.96 3.61
C LEU A 180 12.34 1.02 3.79
N GLY A 181 13.11 0.54 2.80
CA GLY A 181 14.57 0.63 2.81
C GLY A 181 15.07 2.08 2.93
N ALA A 182 14.51 2.98 2.12
CA ALA A 182 14.84 4.42 2.18
C ALA A 182 14.47 5.08 3.52
N LEU A 183 13.45 4.58 4.22
CA LEU A 183 13.11 5.07 5.56
C LEU A 183 14.15 4.65 6.60
N PHE A 184 14.69 3.43 6.51
CA PHE A 184 15.70 2.93 7.45
C PHE A 184 17.09 3.53 7.22
N ASP A 185 17.44 3.84 5.97
CA ASP A 185 18.73 4.46 5.60
C ASP A 185 18.81 5.96 5.94
N ALA A 186 17.66 6.64 6.01
CA ALA A 186 17.60 8.07 6.37
C ALA A 186 17.86 8.37 7.86
N THR A 187 18.19 7.36 8.69
CA THR A 187 18.44 7.46 10.14
C THR A 187 19.77 6.85 10.53
#